data_AF-A0A1C3X9T9-F1
#
_entry.id   AF-A0A1C3X9T9-F1
#
_cell.length_a   1.000
_cell.length_b   1.000
_cell.length_c   1.000
_cell.angle_alpha   90.00
_cell.angle_beta   90.00
_cell.angle_gamma   90.00
#
_symmetry.space_group_name_H-M   'P 1'
#
loop_
_entity.id
_entity.type
_entity.pdbx_description
1 polymer ?
#
loop_
_entity_poly.entity_id
_entity_poly.type
_entity_poly.pdbx_seq_one_letter_code
_entity_poly.pdbx_strand_id
1 'polypeptide(L)'
;MAMRLDPFLEAADAQRVISVLQKLNACSLDYALTGGIALEPSLGSELGRQRAFSDIDIVASTFEALPSTLASAFMISHAHPDRPLGKLAIQLVEPNQRVRVDVFSACGDTLARTRPALIGDLTIKVVAVEDLACRIALEMMGFSRGDSVPPKCADDHIRARQAVDMDLVETAWQDQRREMDPLTYAEAAVQIADAMERQTGKLARQVYCTDSHAGCRHCRDTAHFAVASPKSILAILGYC
;
A
#
# COMPACT_ATOMS: atom_id res chain seq x y z
N MET A 1 7.03 7.83 -17.97
CA MET A 1 8.42 7.47 -17.60
C MET A 1 8.53 5.96 -17.57
N ALA A 2 9.63 5.36 -18.04
CA ALA A 2 9.85 3.92 -17.85
C ALA A 2 10.23 3.66 -16.39
N MET A 3 9.49 2.78 -15.72
CA MET A 3 9.69 2.39 -14.33
C MET A 3 10.23 0.97 -14.29
N ARG A 4 11.51 0.87 -13.94
CA ARG A 4 12.20 -0.40 -13.79
C ARG A 4 11.94 -0.97 -12.41
N LEU A 5 11.57 -2.25 -12.35
CA LEU A 5 11.39 -2.98 -11.09
C LEU A 5 12.64 -3.77 -10.69
N ASP A 6 13.49 -4.12 -11.65
CA ASP A 6 14.64 -5.01 -11.46
C ASP A 6 15.78 -4.46 -10.57
N PRO A 7 15.96 -3.14 -10.35
CA PRO A 7 16.88 -2.66 -9.32
C PRO A 7 16.32 -2.82 -7.90
N PHE A 8 15.00 -3.04 -7.77
CA PHE A 8 14.27 -2.96 -6.51
C PHE A 8 13.63 -4.28 -6.09
N LEU A 9 13.51 -5.24 -7.01
CA LEU A 9 12.97 -6.58 -6.81
C LEU A 9 13.89 -7.61 -7.47
N GLU A 10 13.91 -8.83 -6.93
CA GLU A 10 14.45 -9.98 -7.65
C GLU A 10 13.72 -10.18 -8.98
N ALA A 11 14.42 -10.67 -10.00
CA ALA A 11 13.86 -10.79 -11.36
C ALA A 11 12.59 -11.65 -11.40
N ALA A 12 12.54 -12.73 -10.61
CA ALA A 12 11.36 -13.58 -10.50
C ALA A 12 10.17 -12.83 -9.89
N ASP A 13 10.40 -11.99 -8.88
CA ASP A 13 9.35 -11.20 -8.24
C ASP A 13 8.88 -10.05 -9.13
N ALA A 14 9.77 -9.40 -9.88
CA ALA A 14 9.39 -8.43 -10.89
C ALA A 14 8.45 -9.05 -11.95
N GLN A 15 8.73 -10.27 -12.40
CA GLN A 15 7.87 -10.99 -13.34
C GLN A 15 6.52 -11.36 -12.73
N ARG A 16 6.49 -11.79 -11.45
CA ARG A 16 5.24 -12.04 -10.70
C ARG A 16 4.39 -10.78 -10.62
N VAL A 17 4.99 -9.63 -10.29
CA VAL A 17 4.31 -8.33 -10.24
C VAL A 17 3.70 -7.99 -11.60
N ILE A 18 4.47 -8.04 -12.68
CA ILE A 18 3.98 -7.73 -14.04
C ILE A 18 2.79 -8.61 -14.41
N SER A 19 2.87 -9.92 -14.13
CA SER A 19 1.81 -10.88 -14.45
C SER A 19 0.51 -10.58 -13.69
N VAL A 20 0.61 -10.17 -12.41
CA VAL A 20 -0.55 -9.78 -11.60
C VAL A 20 -1.14 -8.45 -12.08
N LEU A 21 -0.31 -7.47 -12.44
CA LEU A 21 -0.78 -6.19 -12.99
C LEU A 21 -1.50 -6.37 -14.33
N GLN A 22 -0.99 -7.24 -15.22
CA GLN A 22 -1.71 -7.63 -16.44
C GLN A 22 -3.11 -8.18 -16.14
N LYS A 23 -3.21 -9.03 -15.12
CA LYS A 23 -4.49 -9.62 -14.69
C LYS A 23 -5.45 -8.57 -14.11
N LEU A 24 -4.94 -7.63 -13.32
CA LEU A 24 -5.73 -6.50 -12.80
C LEU A 24 -6.26 -5.61 -13.94
N ASN A 25 -5.41 -5.29 -14.93
CA ASN A 25 -5.81 -4.55 -16.12
C ASN A 25 -6.87 -5.28 -16.95
N ALA A 26 -6.76 -6.60 -17.09
CA ALA A 26 -7.78 -7.42 -17.76
C ALA A 26 -9.14 -7.39 -17.04
N CYS A 27 -9.16 -7.10 -15.74
CA CYS A 27 -10.38 -6.89 -14.97
C CYS A 27 -10.98 -5.49 -15.15
N SER A 28 -10.33 -4.59 -15.91
CA SER A 28 -10.71 -3.18 -16.06
C SER A 28 -10.74 -2.42 -14.73
N LEU A 29 -9.89 -2.80 -13.78
CA LEU A 29 -9.75 -2.05 -12.54
C LEU A 29 -9.04 -0.72 -12.84
N ASP A 30 -9.63 0.39 -12.39
CA ASP A 30 -8.96 1.67 -12.39
C ASP A 30 -8.22 1.88 -11.07
N TYR A 31 -6.88 1.87 -11.11
CA TYR A 31 -6.05 1.91 -9.91
C TYR A 31 -4.74 2.67 -10.11
N ALA A 32 -4.10 3.01 -9.00
CA ALA A 32 -2.72 3.47 -8.96
C ALA A 32 -1.88 2.59 -8.02
N LEU A 33 -0.66 2.25 -8.43
CA LEU A 33 0.32 1.57 -7.58
C LEU A 33 0.72 2.47 -6.40
N THR A 34 0.82 1.87 -5.21
CA THR A 34 1.33 2.50 -4.00
C THR A 34 2.30 1.57 -3.27
N GLY A 35 2.63 1.87 -2.01
CA GLY A 35 3.46 1.01 -1.17
C GLY A 35 4.90 0.87 -1.68
N GLY A 36 5.56 -0.24 -1.34
CA GLY A 36 6.98 -0.45 -1.65
C GLY A 36 7.29 -0.47 -3.14
N ILE A 37 6.39 -1.03 -3.96
CA ILE A 37 6.56 -1.12 -5.41
C ILE A 37 6.55 0.27 -6.06
N ALA A 38 5.73 1.19 -5.55
CA ALA A 38 5.72 2.57 -6.01
C ALA A 38 6.87 3.40 -5.41
N LEU A 39 7.17 3.18 -4.13
CA LEU A 39 8.14 3.98 -3.38
C LEU A 39 9.55 3.82 -3.91
N GLU A 40 10.07 2.58 -3.97
CA GLU A 40 11.51 2.38 -4.23
C GLU A 40 11.95 2.95 -5.60
N PRO A 41 11.19 2.79 -6.70
CA PRO A 41 11.53 3.44 -7.96
C PRO A 41 11.34 4.96 -7.96
N SER A 42 10.39 5.49 -7.18
CA SER A 42 10.17 6.93 -7.06
C SER A 42 11.29 7.64 -6.29
N LEU A 43 12.00 6.91 -5.42
CA LEU A 43 13.19 7.38 -4.71
C LEU A 43 14.45 7.42 -5.60
N GLY A 44 14.43 6.78 -6.78
CA GLY A 44 15.59 6.68 -7.66
C GLY A 44 16.71 5.78 -7.11
N SER A 45 17.82 5.68 -7.83
CA SER A 45 18.94 4.78 -7.47
C SER A 45 19.75 5.21 -6.24
N GLU A 46 19.64 6.48 -5.84
CA GLU A 46 20.39 7.01 -4.70
C GLU A 46 19.74 6.66 -3.35
N LEU A 47 18.41 6.65 -3.30
CA LEU A 47 17.63 6.45 -2.08
C LEU A 47 16.79 5.17 -2.10
N GLY A 48 16.41 4.68 -3.28
CA GLY A 48 15.68 3.43 -3.45
C GLY A 48 16.58 2.22 -3.23
N ARG A 49 16.00 1.11 -2.80
CA ARG A 49 16.74 -0.14 -2.54
C ARG A 49 15.98 -1.39 -2.97
N GLN A 50 16.74 -2.45 -3.21
CA GLN A 50 16.18 -3.77 -3.38
C GLN A 50 15.57 -4.30 -2.08
N ARG A 51 14.38 -4.89 -2.16
CA ARG A 51 13.66 -5.45 -1.02
C ARG A 51 13.03 -6.79 -1.36
N ALA A 52 12.86 -7.62 -0.34
CA ALA A 52 12.06 -8.83 -0.46
C ALA A 52 10.62 -8.45 -0.82
N PHE A 53 10.10 -9.07 -1.89
CA PHE A 53 8.72 -8.91 -2.30
C PHE A 53 7.77 -9.59 -1.31
N SER A 54 6.63 -8.95 -1.05
CA SER A 54 5.63 -9.39 -0.07
C SER A 54 4.25 -9.39 -0.70
N ASP A 55 3.85 -8.24 -1.24
CA ASP A 55 2.52 -7.91 -1.69
C ASP A 55 2.56 -6.76 -2.70
N ILE A 56 1.45 -6.57 -3.39
CA ILE A 56 1.21 -5.42 -4.26
C ILE A 56 0.19 -4.52 -3.57
N ASP A 57 0.58 -3.29 -3.26
CA ASP A 57 -0.35 -2.29 -2.74
C ASP A 57 -0.88 -1.42 -3.89
N ILE A 58 -2.20 -1.24 -3.98
CA ILE A 58 -2.83 -0.32 -4.94
C ILE A 58 -3.90 0.55 -4.28
N VAL A 59 -4.17 1.69 -4.88
CA VAL A 59 -5.28 2.58 -4.52
C VAL A 59 -6.31 2.57 -5.65
N ALA A 60 -7.58 2.38 -5.29
CA ALA A 60 -8.74 2.56 -6.15
C ALA A 60 -9.66 3.63 -5.54
N SER A 61 -10.65 4.12 -6.30
CA SER A 61 -11.51 5.23 -5.83
C SER A 61 -12.29 4.87 -4.55
N THR A 62 -13.21 3.93 -4.65
CA THR A 62 -13.98 3.39 -3.50
C THR A 62 -14.22 1.90 -3.66
N PHE A 63 -14.81 1.25 -2.65
CA PHE A 63 -15.15 -0.17 -2.71
C PHE A 63 -16.24 -0.45 -3.77
N GLU A 64 -17.22 0.42 -3.89
CA GLU A 64 -18.35 0.28 -4.83
C GLU A 64 -17.92 0.40 -6.28
N ALA A 65 -16.82 1.09 -6.53
CA ALA A 65 -16.24 1.24 -7.87
C ALA A 65 -15.41 0.02 -8.32
N LEU A 66 -15.19 -0.96 -7.44
CA LEU A 66 -14.43 -2.16 -7.78
C LEU A 66 -15.21 -3.02 -8.80
N PRO A 67 -14.59 -3.41 -9.93
CA PRO A 67 -15.28 -4.21 -10.92
C PRO A 67 -15.52 -5.63 -10.41
N SER A 68 -16.74 -6.13 -10.61
CA SER A 68 -17.15 -7.48 -10.17
C SER A 68 -16.34 -8.60 -10.83
N THR A 69 -15.68 -8.32 -11.96
CA THR A 69 -14.75 -9.23 -12.65
C THR A 69 -13.60 -9.69 -11.74
N LEU A 70 -13.19 -8.87 -10.76
CA LEU A 70 -12.17 -9.25 -9.78
C LEU A 70 -12.53 -10.53 -9.02
N ALA A 71 -13.82 -10.74 -8.72
CA ALA A 71 -14.27 -11.93 -7.99
C ALA A 71 -14.09 -13.24 -8.77
N SER A 72 -14.08 -13.16 -10.10
CA SER A 72 -13.81 -14.30 -10.97
C SER A 72 -12.33 -14.51 -11.25
N ALA A 73 -11.52 -13.45 -11.15
CA ALA A 73 -10.10 -13.47 -11.45
C ALA A 73 -9.22 -13.74 -10.21
N PHE A 74 -9.69 -13.40 -9.01
CA PHE A 74 -8.91 -13.49 -7.77
C PHE A 74 -9.70 -14.16 -6.66
N MET A 75 -8.99 -14.72 -5.69
CA MET A 75 -9.61 -15.10 -4.43
C MET A 75 -9.69 -13.87 -3.52
N ILE A 76 -10.82 -13.67 -2.86
CA ILE A 76 -11.04 -12.53 -1.98
C ILE A 76 -10.67 -12.94 -0.55
N SER A 77 -9.54 -12.44 -0.03
CA SER A 77 -9.12 -12.69 1.35
C SER A 77 -9.83 -11.79 2.35
N HIS A 78 -10.05 -10.53 1.98
CA HIS A 78 -10.82 -9.57 2.78
C HIS A 78 -11.68 -8.71 1.87
N ALA A 79 -12.90 -8.38 2.32
CA ALA A 79 -13.79 -7.42 1.67
C ALA A 79 -14.40 -6.51 2.74
N HIS A 80 -14.09 -5.22 2.68
CA HIS A 80 -14.39 -4.25 3.71
C HIS A 80 -15.19 -3.06 3.15
N PRO A 81 -16.47 -3.26 2.77
CA PRO A 81 -17.27 -2.21 2.12
C PRO A 81 -17.46 -0.97 2.99
N ASP A 82 -17.56 -1.13 4.32
CA ASP A 82 -17.91 -0.06 5.24
C ASP A 82 -16.69 0.62 5.90
N ARG A 83 -15.47 0.35 5.42
CA ARG A 83 -14.27 0.97 6.00
C ARG A 83 -14.13 2.41 5.51
N PRO A 84 -13.65 3.34 6.36
CA PRO A 84 -13.38 4.70 5.94
C PRO A 84 -12.42 4.77 4.74
N LEU A 85 -12.49 5.88 4.01
CA LEU A 85 -11.54 6.22 2.95
C LEU A 85 -10.09 6.14 3.42
N GLY A 86 -9.18 5.82 2.51
CA GLY A 86 -7.78 5.60 2.85
C GLY A 86 -7.55 4.34 3.70
N LYS A 87 -8.48 3.39 3.77
CA LYS A 87 -8.26 2.08 4.44
C LYS A 87 -8.39 0.95 3.43
N LEU A 88 -7.95 -0.25 3.85
CA LEU A 88 -8.07 -1.45 3.04
C LEU A 88 -9.54 -1.68 2.71
N ALA A 89 -9.86 -1.65 1.42
CA ALA A 89 -11.19 -1.86 0.86
C ALA A 89 -11.38 -3.34 0.51
N ILE A 90 -10.41 -3.94 -0.20
CA ILE A 90 -10.43 -5.37 -0.53
C ILE A 90 -8.99 -5.90 -0.53
N GLN A 91 -8.81 -7.16 -0.15
CA GLN A 91 -7.56 -7.88 -0.30
C GLN A 91 -7.78 -9.06 -1.23
N LEU A 92 -7.03 -9.08 -2.32
CA LEU A 92 -7.08 -10.11 -3.34
C LEU A 92 -5.90 -11.05 -3.19
N VAL A 93 -6.08 -12.30 -3.62
CA VAL A 93 -5.00 -13.28 -3.75
C VAL A 93 -5.03 -13.83 -5.16
N GLU A 94 -3.90 -13.70 -5.86
CA GLU A 94 -3.65 -14.38 -7.13
C GLU A 94 -3.00 -15.74 -6.83
N PRO A 95 -3.73 -16.85 -7.06
CA PRO A 95 -3.30 -18.16 -6.55
C PRO A 95 -2.11 -18.77 -7.29
N ASN A 96 -1.93 -18.46 -8.57
CA ASN A 96 -0.88 -19.06 -9.39
C ASN A 96 0.49 -18.45 -9.09
N GLN A 97 0.52 -17.13 -8.93
CA GLN A 97 1.69 -16.35 -8.56
C GLN A 97 1.90 -16.31 -7.04
N ARG A 98 0.91 -16.76 -6.25
CA ARG A 98 0.90 -16.70 -4.78
C ARG A 98 1.15 -15.27 -4.28
N VAL A 99 0.45 -14.32 -4.88
CA VAL A 99 0.62 -12.89 -4.60
C VAL A 99 -0.62 -12.34 -3.92
N ARG A 100 -0.40 -11.58 -2.85
CA ARG A 100 -1.43 -10.75 -2.24
C ARG A 100 -1.46 -9.38 -2.90
N VAL A 101 -2.66 -8.88 -3.15
CA VAL A 101 -2.89 -7.50 -3.60
C VAL A 101 -3.77 -6.80 -2.58
N ASP A 102 -3.23 -5.77 -1.94
CA ASP A 102 -3.94 -4.94 -0.99
C ASP A 102 -4.48 -3.71 -1.71
N VAL A 103 -5.82 -3.59 -1.76
CA VAL A 103 -6.52 -2.51 -2.45
C VAL A 103 -7.08 -1.56 -1.42
N PHE A 104 -6.55 -0.35 -1.37
CA PHE A 104 -6.99 0.72 -0.50
C PHE A 104 -7.96 1.65 -1.23
N SER A 105 -8.98 2.15 -0.53
CA SER A 105 -9.78 3.27 -1.03
C SER A 105 -8.94 4.54 -1.04
N ALA A 106 -9.17 5.42 -2.01
CA ALA A 106 -8.47 6.69 -2.12
C ALA A 106 -8.77 7.60 -0.92
N CYS A 107 -7.80 8.41 -0.52
CA CYS A 107 -7.95 9.41 0.54
C CYS A 107 -7.72 10.78 -0.07
N GLY A 108 -8.68 11.71 0.09
CA GLY A 108 -8.65 13.01 -0.60
C GLY A 108 -8.37 12.88 -2.09
N ASP A 109 -7.42 13.68 -2.59
CA ASP A 109 -7.11 13.79 -4.01
C ASP A 109 -5.95 12.88 -4.47
N THR A 110 -5.62 11.81 -3.72
CA THR A 110 -4.50 10.90 -4.06
C THR A 110 -4.55 10.37 -5.50
N LEU A 111 -5.74 10.06 -6.05
CA LEU A 111 -5.85 9.58 -7.43
C LEU A 111 -5.65 10.67 -8.49
N ALA A 112 -5.91 11.94 -8.14
CA ALA A 112 -5.60 13.08 -9.01
C ALA A 112 -4.09 13.38 -9.04
N ARG A 113 -3.37 13.06 -7.95
CA ARG A 113 -1.91 13.20 -7.84
C ARG A 113 -1.19 11.88 -8.20
N THR A 114 -1.49 11.35 -9.38
CA THR A 114 -0.79 10.17 -9.91
C THR A 114 0.13 10.54 -11.06
N ARG A 115 1.21 9.78 -11.22
CA ARG A 115 2.19 9.93 -12.31
C ARG A 115 2.11 8.70 -13.23
N PRO A 116 2.04 8.88 -14.56
CA PRO A 116 2.02 7.76 -15.48
C PRO A 116 3.41 7.10 -15.59
N ALA A 117 3.44 5.79 -15.44
CA ALA A 117 4.63 4.96 -15.57
C ALA A 117 4.41 3.83 -16.58
N LEU A 118 5.51 3.38 -17.19
CA LEU A 118 5.55 2.17 -18.00
C LEU A 118 6.31 1.09 -17.23
N ILE A 119 5.64 0.00 -16.85
CA ILE A 119 6.26 -1.19 -16.26
C ILE A 119 6.17 -2.30 -17.29
N GLY A 120 7.31 -2.61 -17.92
CA GLY A 120 7.30 -3.41 -19.15
C GLY A 120 6.52 -2.67 -20.25
N ASP A 121 5.49 -3.31 -20.80
CA ASP A 121 4.55 -2.75 -21.77
C ASP A 121 3.27 -2.16 -21.15
N LEU A 122 3.14 -2.24 -19.81
CA LEU A 122 1.94 -1.80 -19.10
C LEU A 122 2.00 -0.32 -18.79
N THR A 123 0.98 0.42 -19.20
CA THR A 123 0.73 1.78 -18.71
C THR A 123 0.03 1.72 -17.37
N ILE A 124 0.70 2.21 -16.33
CA ILE A 124 0.25 2.12 -14.94
C ILE A 124 0.28 3.52 -14.31
N LYS A 125 -0.73 3.86 -13.52
CA LYS A 125 -0.69 5.03 -12.64
C LYS A 125 0.09 4.71 -11.38
N VAL A 126 0.95 5.61 -10.95
CA VAL A 126 1.73 5.47 -9.70
C VAL A 126 1.39 6.65 -8.81
N VAL A 127 1.08 6.38 -7.54
CA VAL A 127 0.85 7.44 -6.55
C VAL A 127 2.10 8.32 -6.43
N ALA A 128 1.92 9.63 -6.39
CA ALA A 128 3.02 10.57 -6.23
C ALA A 128 3.82 10.32 -4.94
N VAL A 129 5.15 10.52 -4.99
CA VAL A 129 6.05 10.30 -3.85
C VAL A 129 5.65 11.10 -2.61
N GLU A 130 5.02 12.25 -2.81
CA GLU A 130 4.47 13.13 -1.78
C GLU A 130 3.34 12.45 -1.02
N ASP A 131 2.36 11.87 -1.71
CA ASP A 131 1.30 11.06 -1.09
C ASP A 131 1.86 9.81 -0.40
N LEU A 132 2.88 9.17 -0.98
CA LEU A 132 3.57 8.04 -0.33
C LEU A 132 4.25 8.48 0.98
N ALA A 133 4.94 9.63 0.97
CA ALA A 133 5.60 10.18 2.14
C ALA A 133 4.61 10.56 3.24
N CYS A 134 3.51 11.22 2.88
CA CYS A 134 2.41 11.55 3.82
C CYS A 134 1.81 10.29 4.44
N ARG A 135 1.62 9.23 3.66
CA ARG A 135 1.09 7.96 4.15
C ARG A 135 2.02 7.29 5.16
N ILE A 136 3.33 7.30 4.88
CA ILE A 136 4.33 6.77 5.80
C ILE A 136 4.41 7.63 7.07
N ALA A 137 4.38 8.97 6.92
CA ALA A 137 4.36 9.89 8.05
C ALA A 137 3.12 9.69 8.93
N LEU A 138 1.94 9.49 8.34
CA LEU A 138 0.71 9.18 9.08
C LEU A 138 0.83 7.92 9.96
N GLU A 139 1.48 6.88 9.44
CA GLU A 139 1.79 5.67 10.24
C GLU A 139 2.81 5.99 11.33
N MET A 140 3.87 6.74 11.00
CA MET A 140 4.89 7.17 11.98
C MET A 140 4.35 8.12 13.05
N MET A 141 3.30 8.89 12.79
CA MET A 141 2.61 9.64 13.84
C MET A 141 2.00 8.72 14.90
N GLY A 142 1.68 7.46 14.55
CA GLY A 142 1.33 6.42 15.53
C GLY A 142 2.47 6.15 16.50
N PHE A 143 3.70 6.06 15.99
CA PHE A 143 4.89 5.90 16.83
C PHE A 143 5.05 7.07 17.81
N SER A 144 4.83 8.31 17.36
CA SER A 144 4.86 9.50 18.22
C SER A 144 3.79 9.50 19.33
N ARG A 145 2.72 8.70 19.17
CA ARG A 145 1.69 8.48 20.19
C ARG A 145 1.95 7.27 21.10
N GLY A 146 3.04 6.55 20.88
CA GLY A 146 3.38 5.33 21.63
C GLY A 146 2.87 4.04 21.00
N ASP A 147 2.30 4.08 19.80
CA ASP A 147 1.80 2.89 19.11
C ASP A 147 2.95 2.00 18.59
N SER A 148 2.61 0.76 18.24
CA SER A 148 3.50 -0.12 17.50
C SER A 148 3.41 0.13 16.00
N VAL A 149 4.54 0.38 15.34
CA VAL A 149 4.61 0.55 13.87
C VAL A 149 5.58 -0.44 13.24
N PRO A 150 5.42 -0.80 11.96
CA PRO A 150 6.39 -1.64 11.25
C PRO A 150 7.78 -1.02 11.25
N PRO A 151 8.87 -1.79 11.48
CA PRO A 151 10.23 -1.28 11.46
C PRO A 151 10.61 -0.57 10.15
N LYS A 152 10.00 -1.00 9.03
CA LYS A 152 10.22 -0.36 7.72
C LYS A 152 9.81 1.11 7.67
N CYS A 153 8.79 1.51 8.43
CA CYS A 153 8.22 2.85 8.33
C CYS A 153 9.21 3.95 8.73
N ALA A 154 10.09 3.68 9.70
CA ALA A 154 11.08 4.66 10.16
C ALA A 154 12.09 5.01 9.05
N ASP A 155 12.68 3.98 8.44
CA ASP A 155 13.66 4.17 7.37
C ASP A 155 12.99 4.64 6.06
N ASP A 156 11.81 4.12 5.74
CA ASP A 156 11.04 4.56 4.57
C ASP A 156 10.64 6.05 4.71
N HIS A 157 10.33 6.54 5.93
CA HIS A 157 10.04 7.96 6.18
C HIS A 157 11.25 8.86 5.93
N ILE A 158 12.42 8.48 6.47
CA ILE A 158 13.66 9.25 6.33
C ILE A 158 14.02 9.42 4.85
N ARG A 159 13.90 8.35 4.06
CA ARG A 159 14.22 8.36 2.63
C ARG A 159 13.18 9.13 1.82
N ALA A 160 11.88 8.89 2.07
CA ALA A 160 10.81 9.58 1.37
C ALA A 160 10.88 11.09 1.58
N ARG A 161 11.15 11.56 2.80
CA ARG A 161 11.30 12.98 3.12
C ARG A 161 12.40 13.68 2.29
N GLN A 162 13.44 12.96 1.86
CA GLN A 162 14.52 13.54 1.05
C GLN A 162 14.13 13.69 -0.43
N ALA A 163 13.07 13.03 -0.88
CA ALA A 163 12.68 12.96 -2.29
C ALA A 163 11.42 13.78 -2.63
N VAL A 164 10.74 14.36 -1.63
CA VAL A 164 9.49 15.11 -1.84
C VAL A 164 9.75 16.56 -2.22
N ASP A 165 8.86 17.09 -3.06
CA ASP A 165 8.64 18.53 -3.17
C ASP A 165 7.85 19.02 -1.94
N MET A 166 8.37 20.04 -1.26
CA MET A 166 7.80 20.52 0.00
C MET A 166 6.43 21.20 -0.17
N ASP A 167 6.17 21.87 -1.29
CA ASP A 167 4.87 22.53 -1.49
C ASP A 167 3.80 21.49 -1.83
N LEU A 168 4.17 20.47 -2.62
CA LEU A 168 3.27 19.39 -2.99
C LEU A 168 2.96 18.45 -1.82
N VAL A 169 3.95 18.13 -0.97
CA VAL A 169 3.74 17.26 0.20
C VAL A 169 2.86 17.90 1.26
N GLU A 170 2.93 19.22 1.44
CA GLU A 170 2.03 19.93 2.37
C GLU A 170 0.57 19.84 1.91
N THR A 171 0.33 19.92 0.61
CA THR A 171 -1.01 19.73 0.04
C THR A 171 -1.49 18.29 0.25
N ALA A 172 -0.66 17.29 -0.08
CA ALA A 172 -1.01 15.89 0.13
C ALA A 172 -1.22 15.53 1.61
N TRP A 173 -0.52 16.22 2.52
CA TRP A 173 -0.66 16.00 3.96
C TRP A 173 -2.02 16.40 4.49
N GLN A 174 -2.63 17.48 3.98
CA GLN A 174 -3.98 17.89 4.40
C GLN A 174 -5.03 16.80 4.15
N ASP A 175 -4.87 16.02 3.08
CA ASP A 175 -5.78 14.93 2.75
C ASP A 175 -5.61 13.70 3.64
N GLN A 176 -4.40 13.46 4.14
CA GLN A 176 -4.01 12.22 4.82
C GLN A 176 -4.03 12.34 6.34
N ARG A 177 -3.73 13.52 6.88
CA ARG A 177 -3.56 13.73 8.31
C ARG A 177 -4.86 13.49 9.07
N ARG A 178 -4.76 13.03 10.31
CA ARG A 178 -5.90 13.08 11.25
C ARG A 178 -6.04 14.48 11.81
N GLU A 179 -7.22 14.79 12.33
CA GLU A 179 -7.46 16.07 13.02
C GLU A 179 -6.49 16.32 14.18
N MET A 180 -6.07 15.25 14.86
CA MET A 180 -5.12 15.29 15.99
C MET A 180 -3.65 15.38 15.56
N ASP A 181 -3.33 15.13 14.29
CA ASP A 181 -1.97 15.19 13.77
C ASP A 181 -1.58 16.66 13.48
N PRO A 182 -0.28 16.99 13.39
CA PRO A 182 0.18 18.34 13.11
C PRO A 182 -0.42 18.93 11.84
N LEU A 183 -0.60 20.25 11.84
CA LEU A 183 -1.24 20.94 10.73
C LEU A 183 -0.41 20.84 9.45
N THR A 184 0.93 20.85 9.57
CA THR A 184 1.85 20.76 8.43
C THR A 184 2.64 19.45 8.43
N TYR A 185 3.06 19.03 7.24
CA TYR A 185 3.96 17.89 7.06
C TYR A 185 5.32 18.17 7.70
N ALA A 186 5.82 19.40 7.60
CA ALA A 186 7.06 19.83 8.24
C ALA A 186 7.02 19.64 9.77
N GLU A 187 5.94 20.04 10.44
CA GLU A 187 5.76 19.82 11.88
C GLU A 187 5.65 18.34 12.22
N ALA A 188 4.92 17.56 11.42
CA ALA A 188 4.83 16.10 11.59
C ALA A 188 6.22 15.45 11.49
N ALA A 189 7.03 15.84 10.52
CA ALA A 189 8.38 15.31 10.36
C ALA A 189 9.31 15.64 11.54
N VAL A 190 9.17 16.82 12.17
CA VAL A 190 9.88 17.18 13.40
C VAL A 190 9.41 16.29 14.56
N GLN A 191 8.09 16.15 14.76
CA GLN A 191 7.55 15.33 15.85
C GLN A 191 7.90 13.84 15.70
N ILE A 192 7.98 13.32 14.48
CA ILE A 192 8.41 11.95 14.22
C ILE A 192 9.88 11.78 14.61
N ALA A 193 10.76 12.72 14.23
CA ALA A 193 12.17 12.68 14.58
C ALA A 193 12.38 12.71 16.11
N ASP A 194 11.74 13.66 16.80
CA ASP A 194 11.80 13.76 18.27
C ASP A 194 11.30 12.47 18.95
N ALA A 195 10.21 11.89 18.42
CA ALA A 195 9.67 10.65 18.96
C ALA A 195 10.64 9.48 18.79
N MET A 196 11.31 9.39 17.64
CA MET A 196 12.34 8.38 17.35
C MET A 196 13.53 8.50 18.30
N GLU A 197 14.03 9.72 18.55
CA GLU A 197 15.11 9.97 19.51
C GLU A 197 14.72 9.56 20.93
N ARG A 198 13.47 9.83 21.33
CA ARG A 198 12.92 9.48 22.65
C ARG A 198 12.43 8.04 22.76
N GLN A 199 12.42 7.28 21.66
CA GLN A 199 11.85 5.93 21.58
C GLN A 199 10.41 5.85 22.12
N THR A 200 9.57 6.81 21.72
CA THR A 200 8.21 6.96 22.27
C THR A 200 7.32 5.76 21.96
N GLY A 201 7.39 5.24 20.73
CA GLY A 201 6.65 4.06 20.28
C GLY A 201 7.51 2.81 20.19
N LYS A 202 6.95 1.76 19.56
CA LYS A 202 7.65 0.48 19.35
C LYS A 202 7.74 0.13 17.88
N LEU A 203 8.95 -0.17 17.41
CA LEU A 203 9.13 -0.78 16.10
C LEU A 203 8.88 -2.29 16.24
N ALA A 204 7.71 -2.75 15.79
CA ALA A 204 7.29 -4.14 15.92
C ALA A 204 6.95 -4.72 14.55
N ARG A 205 7.54 -5.89 14.24
CA ARG A 205 7.24 -6.58 12.99
C ARG A 205 5.75 -6.91 12.94
N GLN A 206 5.04 -6.36 11.97
CA GLN A 206 3.70 -6.84 11.64
C GLN A 206 3.84 -8.24 11.05
N VAL A 207 3.30 -9.22 11.77
CA VAL A 207 3.22 -10.60 11.30
C VAL A 207 1.85 -10.75 10.65
N TYR A 208 1.83 -11.21 9.40
CA TYR A 208 0.58 -11.56 8.72
C TYR A 208 -0.17 -12.59 9.56
N CYS A 209 -1.47 -12.42 9.75
CA CYS A 209 -2.26 -13.34 10.56
C CYS A 209 -2.32 -14.71 9.87
N THR A 210 -1.69 -15.72 10.48
CA THR A 210 -1.71 -17.10 10.00
C THR A 210 -2.72 -17.98 10.74
N ASP A 211 -3.61 -17.38 11.53
CA ASP A 211 -4.69 -18.10 12.19
C ASP A 211 -5.80 -18.43 11.18
N SER A 212 -5.89 -19.70 10.81
CA SER A 212 -6.89 -20.20 9.85
C SER A 212 -8.34 -20.11 10.35
N HIS A 213 -8.54 -19.80 11.63
CA HIS A 213 -9.84 -19.61 12.27
C HIS A 213 -10.14 -18.15 12.61
N ALA A 214 -9.20 -17.23 12.39
CA ALA A 214 -9.41 -15.83 12.70
C ALA A 214 -10.49 -15.23 11.79
N GLY A 215 -11.56 -14.73 12.41
CA GLY A 215 -12.56 -13.90 11.74
C GLY A 215 -12.13 -12.43 11.72
N CYS A 216 -12.23 -11.78 10.56
CA CYS A 216 -12.11 -10.33 10.49
C CYS A 216 -13.48 -9.68 10.72
N ARG A 217 -13.61 -8.87 11.78
CA ARG A 217 -14.86 -8.15 12.11
C ARG A 217 -15.31 -7.14 11.04
N HIS A 218 -14.43 -6.79 10.11
CA HIS A 218 -14.71 -5.85 9.03
C HIS A 218 -15.11 -6.56 7.74
N CYS A 219 -14.86 -7.87 7.62
CA CYS A 219 -15.22 -8.63 6.44
C CYS A 219 -16.74 -8.77 6.32
N ARG A 220 -17.25 -8.50 5.12
CA ARG A 220 -18.64 -8.75 4.75
C ARG A 220 -18.70 -9.27 3.32
N ASP A 221 -19.48 -10.32 3.12
CA ASP A 221 -19.85 -10.73 1.78
C ASP A 221 -20.78 -9.68 1.17
N THR A 222 -20.65 -9.48 -0.14
CA THR A 222 -21.48 -8.58 -0.93
C THR A 222 -22.07 -9.33 -2.11
N ALA A 223 -22.90 -8.66 -2.92
CA ALA A 223 -23.46 -9.26 -4.13
C ALA A 223 -22.38 -9.72 -5.13
N HIS A 224 -21.19 -9.11 -5.09
CA HIS A 224 -20.12 -9.36 -6.07
C HIS A 224 -18.89 -10.01 -5.47
N PHE A 225 -18.64 -9.83 -4.17
CA PHE A 225 -17.43 -10.30 -3.52
C PHE A 225 -17.79 -11.20 -2.33
N ALA A 226 -17.42 -12.47 -2.44
CA ALA A 226 -17.55 -13.46 -1.37
C ALA A 226 -16.16 -13.76 -0.80
N VAL A 227 -16.00 -13.66 0.52
CA VAL A 227 -14.73 -13.86 1.20
C VAL A 227 -14.39 -15.35 1.27
N ALA A 228 -13.21 -15.70 0.79
CA ALA A 228 -12.69 -17.06 0.84
C ALA A 228 -12.29 -17.44 2.28
N SER A 229 -12.30 -18.74 2.58
CA SER A 229 -11.88 -19.20 3.91
C SER A 229 -10.40 -18.87 4.17
N PRO A 230 -10.03 -18.40 5.39
CA PRO A 230 -8.63 -18.13 5.72
C PRO A 230 -7.73 -19.35 5.50
N LYS A 231 -8.23 -20.55 5.80
CA LYS A 231 -7.50 -21.81 5.54
C LYS A 231 -7.08 -21.96 4.07
N SER A 232 -7.98 -21.68 3.13
CA SER A 232 -7.68 -21.77 1.70
C SER A 232 -6.66 -20.71 1.28
N ILE A 233 -6.81 -19.47 1.77
CA ILE A 233 -5.88 -18.38 1.48
C ILE A 233 -4.48 -18.70 2.00
N LEU A 234 -4.37 -19.14 3.25
CA LEU A 234 -3.08 -19.44 3.90
C LEU A 234 -2.33 -20.58 3.21
N ALA A 235 -3.03 -21.63 2.78
CA ALA A 235 -2.43 -22.72 2.02
C ALA A 235 -1.82 -22.23 0.69
N ILE A 236 -2.51 -21.34 -0.02
CA ILE A 236 -2.04 -20.77 -1.29
C ILE A 236 -0.82 -19.88 -1.09
N LEU A 237 -0.84 -19.06 -0.04
CA LEU A 237 0.27 -18.17 0.31
C LEU A 237 1.47 -18.92 0.94
N GLY A 238 1.34 -20.23 1.19
CA GLY A 238 2.42 -21.07 1.70
C GLY A 238 2.66 -20.96 3.21
N TYR A 239 1.64 -20.56 3.98
CA TYR A 239 1.70 -20.50 5.44
C TYR A 239 1.25 -21.79 6.13
N CYS A 240 0.66 -22.74 5.38
CA CYS A 240 0.16 -24.03 5.85
C CYS A 240 0.49 -25.14 4.85
#